data_AF-A0A8T3SEG4-F1
#
_entry.id   AF-A0A8T3SEG4-F1
#
_cell.length_a   1.000
_cell.length_b   1.000
_cell.length_c   1.000
_cell.angle_alpha   90.00
_cell.angle_beta   90.00
_cell.angle_gamma   90.00
#
_symmetry.space_group_name_H-M   'P 1'
#
loop_
_entity.id
_entity.type
_entity.pdbx_description
1 polymer ?
#
loop_
_entity_poly.entity_id
_entity_poly.type
_entity_poly.pdbx_seq_one_letter_code
_entity_poly.pdbx_strand_id
1 'polypeptide(L)'
;MVGASVLDVLAHDLLPGTDAEVKAALDRGETWTGGAVTRDADGTTLELRFTAAAIGARDAFEGYVIVAHDITAQVRAERTAETAEARFAEFMAAAPASPTSRITRVATSSSMSTPVS
;
A
#
# COMPACT_ATOMS: atom_id res chain seq x y z
N MET A 1 12.86 -35.10 -13.97
CA MET A 1 13.44 -33.97 -13.21
C MET A 1 13.31 -34.31 -11.74
N VAL A 2 14.30 -35.01 -11.19
CA VAL A 2 14.36 -35.46 -9.79
C VAL A 2 15.66 -34.89 -9.24
N GLY A 3 15.57 -34.04 -8.21
CA GLY A 3 16.73 -33.36 -7.62
C GLY A 3 16.63 -31.83 -7.56
N ALA A 4 15.61 -31.20 -8.15
CA ALA A 4 15.33 -29.78 -7.94
C ALA A 4 14.57 -29.62 -6.60
N SER A 5 15.03 -28.68 -5.77
CA SER A 5 14.34 -28.28 -4.56
C SER A 5 12.95 -27.74 -4.92
N VAL A 6 11.95 -27.97 -4.08
CA VAL A 6 10.65 -27.30 -4.22
C VAL A 6 10.81 -25.77 -4.24
N LEU A 7 11.87 -25.23 -3.63
CA LEU A 7 12.24 -23.82 -3.79
C LEU A 7 12.79 -23.47 -5.18
N ASP A 8 13.51 -24.36 -5.86
CA ASP A 8 14.02 -24.08 -7.22
C ASP A 8 12.86 -23.99 -8.23
N VAL A 9 11.73 -24.63 -7.93
CA VAL A 9 10.54 -24.67 -8.79
C VAL A 9 9.47 -23.64 -8.39
N LEU A 10 9.34 -23.32 -7.09
CA LEU A 10 8.33 -22.38 -6.59
C LEU A 10 8.90 -21.04 -6.11
N ALA A 11 10.12 -20.99 -5.56
CA ALA A 11 10.66 -19.74 -5.02
C ALA A 11 11.18 -18.79 -6.10
N HIS A 12 11.73 -19.32 -7.20
CA HIS A 12 12.28 -18.49 -8.28
C HIS A 12 11.23 -17.59 -8.95
N ASP A 13 9.98 -18.07 -9.03
CA ASP A 13 8.87 -17.31 -9.64
C ASP A 13 7.95 -16.62 -8.62
N LEU A 14 8.01 -16.98 -7.33
CA LEU A 14 7.08 -16.46 -6.31
C LEU A 14 7.71 -15.53 -5.29
N LEU A 15 9.02 -15.58 -5.01
CA LEU A 15 9.63 -14.70 -4.00
C LEU A 15 10.35 -13.51 -4.65
N PRO A 16 9.90 -12.27 -4.41
CA PRO A 16 10.55 -11.06 -4.91
C PRO A 16 11.78 -10.74 -4.07
N GLY A 17 12.86 -11.47 -4.30
CA GLY A 17 14.17 -11.28 -3.70
C GLY A 17 15.19 -12.06 -4.50
N THR A 18 16.48 -11.77 -4.33
CA THR A 18 17.46 -12.69 -4.91
C THR A 18 17.39 -14.02 -4.17
N ASP A 19 17.46 -15.14 -4.88
CA ASP A 19 17.44 -16.49 -4.28
C ASP A 19 18.42 -16.62 -3.09
N ALA A 20 19.54 -15.89 -3.17
CA ALA A 20 20.56 -15.82 -2.13
C ALA A 20 20.10 -15.08 -0.85
N GLU A 21 19.40 -13.96 -0.95
CA GLU A 21 18.92 -13.19 0.20
C GLU A 21 17.83 -13.94 0.97
N VAL A 22 16.87 -14.48 0.23
CA VAL A 22 15.80 -15.31 0.78
C VAL A 22 16.40 -16.50 1.51
N LYS A 23 17.29 -17.25 0.84
CA LYS A 23 17.96 -18.40 1.43
C LYS A 23 18.77 -18.02 2.67
N ALA A 24 19.51 -16.93 2.64
CA ALA A 24 20.33 -16.51 3.76
C ALA A 24 19.49 -16.15 5.00
N ALA A 25 18.35 -15.49 4.83
CA ALA A 25 17.43 -15.22 5.94
C ALA A 25 16.88 -16.53 6.52
N LEU A 26 16.43 -17.45 5.67
CA LEU A 26 15.84 -18.71 6.11
C LEU A 26 16.87 -19.65 6.75
N ASP A 27 18.11 -19.71 6.25
CA ASP A 27 19.22 -20.48 6.83
C ASP A 27 19.61 -19.98 8.24
N ARG A 28 19.32 -18.70 8.55
CA ARG A 28 19.47 -18.13 9.89
C ARG A 28 18.25 -18.40 10.79
N GLY A 29 17.20 -19.04 10.28
CA GLY A 29 15.93 -19.21 10.97
C GLY A 29 15.12 -17.91 11.08
N GLU A 30 15.46 -16.90 10.29
CA GLU A 30 14.71 -15.64 10.25
C GLU A 30 13.52 -15.75 9.30
N THR A 31 12.51 -14.92 9.55
CA THR A 31 11.40 -14.74 8.61
C THR A 31 11.82 -13.73 7.55
N TRP A 32 11.62 -14.07 6.28
CA TRP A 32 11.81 -13.17 5.16
C TRP A 32 10.48 -12.54 4.73
N THR A 33 10.52 -11.30 4.23
CA THR A 33 9.34 -10.61 3.69
C THR A 33 9.73 -9.80 2.46
N GLY A 34 8.88 -9.83 1.43
CA GLY A 34 9.08 -9.08 0.18
C GLY A 34 7.79 -8.87 -0.61
N GLY A 35 7.80 -7.93 -1.57
CA GLY A 35 6.64 -7.60 -2.41
C GLY A 35 6.90 -7.82 -3.90
N ALA A 36 5.99 -8.48 -4.60
CA ALA A 36 6.10 -8.78 -6.03
C ALA A 36 4.88 -8.30 -6.79
N VAL A 37 5.11 -7.91 -8.04
CA VAL A 37 4.03 -7.76 -9.02
C VAL A 37 4.03 -8.99 -9.90
N THR A 38 2.93 -9.72 -9.91
CA THR A 38 2.75 -10.91 -10.74
C THR A 38 1.49 -10.80 -11.59
N ARG A 39 1.28 -11.79 -12.45
CA ARG A 39 0.11 -11.90 -13.31
C ARG A 39 -0.55 -13.25 -13.09
N ASP A 40 -1.86 -13.26 -12.85
CA ASP A 40 -2.62 -14.51 -12.77
C ASP A 40 -2.81 -15.16 -14.16
N ALA A 41 -3.45 -16.34 -14.18
CA ALA A 41 -3.71 -17.08 -15.41
C ALA A 41 -4.59 -16.31 -16.43
N ASP A 42 -5.44 -15.42 -15.94
CA ASP A 42 -6.36 -14.61 -16.75
C ASP A 42 -5.73 -13.28 -17.21
N GLY A 43 -4.49 -13.02 -16.80
CA GLY A 43 -3.74 -11.83 -17.18
C GLY A 43 -3.87 -10.65 -16.21
N THR A 44 -4.60 -10.82 -15.10
CA THR A 44 -4.78 -9.79 -14.08
C THR A 44 -3.48 -9.55 -13.33
N THR A 45 -3.11 -8.27 -13.18
CA THR A 45 -1.94 -7.88 -12.38
C THR A 45 -2.29 -7.90 -10.90
N LEU A 46 -1.50 -8.66 -10.13
CA LEU A 46 -1.60 -8.80 -8.69
C LEU A 46 -0.37 -8.20 -8.01
N GLU A 47 -0.60 -7.44 -6.96
CA GLU A 47 0.43 -6.97 -6.03
C GLU A 47 0.40 -7.93 -4.83
N LEU A 48 1.46 -8.71 -4.65
CA LEU A 48 1.54 -9.72 -3.60
C LEU A 48 2.61 -9.35 -2.58
N ARG A 49 2.30 -9.54 -1.30
CA ARG A 49 3.28 -9.51 -0.20
C ARG A 49 3.52 -10.93 0.29
N PHE A 50 4.77 -11.34 0.25
CA PHE A 50 5.20 -12.65 0.70
C PHE A 50 5.81 -12.59 2.08
N THR A 51 5.52 -13.60 2.88
CA THR A 51 6.22 -13.90 4.14
C THR A 51 6.67 -15.34 4.10
N ALA A 52 7.95 -15.59 4.30
CA ALA A 52 8.54 -16.92 4.24
C ALA A 52 9.29 -17.24 5.54
N ALA A 53 9.14 -18.47 6.04
CA ALA A 53 9.85 -18.97 7.21
C ALA A 53 10.23 -20.44 7.05
N ALA A 54 11.35 -20.84 7.67
CA ALA A 54 11.74 -22.25 7.74
C ALA A 54 10.89 -23.01 8.78
N ILE A 55 10.60 -24.28 8.48
CA ILE A 55 9.94 -25.24 9.35
C ILE A 55 10.99 -26.25 9.84
N GLY A 56 10.90 -26.61 11.11
CA GLY A 56 11.83 -27.54 11.76
C GLY A 56 12.94 -26.82 12.54
N ALA A 57 13.74 -27.59 13.27
CA ALA A 57 14.91 -27.06 13.95
C ALA A 57 16.05 -26.82 12.94
N ARG A 58 17.03 -25.99 13.30
CA ARG A 58 18.17 -25.68 12.41
C ARG A 58 18.91 -26.93 11.93
N ASP A 59 19.06 -27.92 12.81
CA ASP A 59 19.75 -29.18 12.53
C ASP A 59 18.79 -30.29 12.03
N ALA A 60 17.49 -29.99 11.98
CA ALA A 60 16.42 -30.87 11.51
C ALA A 60 15.43 -30.05 10.65
N PHE A 61 15.95 -29.53 9.54
CA PHE A 61 15.16 -28.76 8.58
C PHE A 61 14.10 -29.63 7.92
N GLU A 62 12.83 -29.20 7.98
CA GLU A 62 11.69 -29.96 7.45
C GLU A 62 11.10 -29.33 6.18
N GLY A 63 11.25 -28.02 6.00
CA GLY A 63 10.70 -27.32 4.83
C GLY A 63 10.56 -25.82 5.02
N TYR A 64 9.81 -25.17 4.13
CA TYR A 64 9.47 -23.76 4.23
C TYR A 64 7.96 -23.56 4.23
N VAL A 65 7.48 -22.58 4.97
CA VAL A 65 6.13 -22.03 4.84
C VAL A 65 6.22 -20.67 4.15
N ILE A 66 5.39 -20.47 3.13
CA ILE A 66 5.28 -19.19 2.42
C ILE A 66 3.81 -18.77 2.44
N VAL A 67 3.55 -17.55 2.87
CA VAL A 67 2.24 -16.91 2.82
C VAL A 67 2.32 -15.78 1.82
N ALA A 68 1.45 -15.82 0.81
CA ALA A 68 1.25 -14.74 -0.15
C ALA A 68 -0.04 -13.99 0.18
N HIS A 69 0.07 -12.70 0.49
CA HIS A 69 -1.07 -11.83 0.74
C HIS A 69 -1.30 -10.94 -0.48
N ASP A 70 -2.48 -11.02 -1.07
CA ASP A 70 -2.89 -10.11 -2.14
C ASP A 70 -3.17 -8.72 -1.55
N ILE A 71 -2.28 -7.77 -1.86
CA ILE A 71 -2.38 -6.36 -1.45
C ILE A 71 -2.83 -5.47 -2.60
N THR A 72 -3.34 -6.02 -3.71
CA THR A 72 -3.74 -5.25 -4.89
C THR A 72 -4.77 -4.19 -4.57
N ALA A 73 -5.80 -4.55 -3.79
CA ALA A 73 -6.84 -3.60 -3.38
C ALA A 73 -6.26 -2.46 -2.52
N GLN A 74 -5.34 -2.79 -1.62
CA GLN A 74 -4.67 -1.81 -0.75
C GLN A 74 -3.82 -0.84 -1.58
N VAL A 75 -2.94 -1.36 -2.43
CA VAL A 75 -2.05 -0.55 -3.28
C VAL A 75 -2.87 0.34 -4.23
N ARG A 76 -3.98 -0.16 -4.78
CA ARG A 76 -4.87 0.66 -5.62
C ARG A 76 -5.53 1.79 -4.83
N ALA A 77 -5.97 1.51 -3.60
CA ALA A 77 -6.57 2.52 -2.74
C ALA A 77 -5.57 3.63 -2.39
N GLU A 78 -4.35 3.25 -2.02
CA GLU A 78 -3.26 4.17 -1.71
C GLU A 78 -2.89 5.06 -2.91
N ARG A 79 -2.63 4.46 -4.08
CA ARG A 79 -2.35 5.22 -5.32
C ARG A 79 -3.48 6.18 -5.71
N THR A 80 -4.73 5.78 -5.46
CA THR A 80 -5.90 6.62 -5.72
C THR A 80 -5.93 7.81 -4.77
N ALA A 81 -5.66 7.59 -3.47
CA ALA A 81 -5.59 8.63 -2.47
C ALA A 81 -4.46 9.64 -2.78
N GLU A 82 -3.25 9.15 -3.07
CA GLU A 82 -2.10 9.98 -3.45
C GLU A 82 -2.40 10.84 -4.69
N THR A 83 -3.05 10.25 -5.70
CA THR A 83 -3.45 10.98 -6.92
C THR A 83 -4.47 12.07 -6.61
N ALA A 84 -5.42 11.82 -5.73
CA ALA A 84 -6.42 12.80 -5.33
C ALA A 84 -5.80 13.94 -4.51
N GLU A 85 -4.90 13.62 -3.58
CA GLU A 85 -4.16 14.60 -2.78
C GLU A 85 -3.27 15.50 -3.66
N ALA A 86 -2.52 14.91 -4.60
CA ALA A 86 -1.69 15.66 -5.53
C ALA A 86 -2.53 16.65 -6.37
N ARG A 87 -3.66 16.20 -6.91
CA ARG A 87 -4.58 17.06 -7.68
C ARG A 87 -5.18 18.18 -6.85
N PHE A 88 -5.54 17.89 -5.59
CA PHE A 88 -6.05 18.91 -4.69
C PHE A 88 -4.97 19.93 -4.32
N ALA A 89 -3.75 19.48 -4.05
CA ALA A 89 -2.62 20.37 -3.76
C ALA A 89 -2.30 21.29 -4.94
N GLU A 90 -2.29 20.76 -6.18
CA GLU A 90 -2.13 21.55 -7.39
C GLU A 90 -3.24 22.60 -7.56
N PHE A 91 -4.51 22.20 -7.36
CA PHE A 91 -5.64 23.13 -7.42
C PHE A 91 -5.51 24.26 -6.39
N MET A 92 -5.14 23.92 -5.15
CA MET A 92 -4.97 24.90 -4.08
C MET A 92 -3.77 25.83 -4.32
N ALA A 93 -2.68 25.33 -4.89
CA ALA A 93 -1.51 26.13 -5.23
C ALA A 93 -1.77 27.09 -6.41
N ALA A 94 -2.62 26.68 -7.37
CA ALA A 94 -3.02 27.50 -8.50
C ALA A 94 -4.10 28.54 -8.15
N ALA A 95 -4.75 28.41 -6.99
CA ALA A 95 -5.72 29.40 -6.53
C ALA A 95 -5.00 30.72 -6.22
N PRO A 96 -5.37 31.85 -6.85
CA PRO A 96 -4.85 33.14 -6.43
C PRO A 96 -5.21 33.33 -4.95
N ALA A 97 -4.25 33.73 -4.12
CA ALA A 97 -4.43 33.92 -2.68
C ALA A 97 -5.74 34.68 -2.42
N SER A 98 -6.80 33.95 -2.09
CA SER A 98 -8.13 34.53 -2.07
C SER A 98 -8.24 35.33 -0.79
N PRO A 99 -8.61 36.63 -0.87
CA PRO A 99 -8.60 37.51 0.28
C PRO A 99 -9.53 36.95 1.34
N THR A 100 -8.94 36.63 2.50
CA THR A 100 -9.61 36.25 3.76
C THR A 100 -11.02 36.85 3.81
N SER A 101 -12.03 36.00 3.58
CA SER A 101 -13.43 36.40 3.66
C SER A 101 -13.71 36.83 5.10
N ARG A 102 -13.70 38.14 5.35
CA ARG A 102 -14.19 38.72 6.60
C ARG A 102 -15.69 38.47 6.64
N ILE A 103 -16.09 37.40 7.33
CA ILE A 103 -17.47 37.21 7.76
C ILE A 103 -17.78 38.37 8.72
N THR A 104 -18.31 39.46 8.16
CA THR A 104 -18.78 40.59 8.95
C THR A 104 -20.18 40.22 9.41
N ARG A 105 -20.32 39.96 10.71
CA ARG A 105 -21.61 39.72 11.36
C ARG A 105 -22.53 40.92 11.09
N VAL A 106 -23.57 40.74 10.27
CA VAL A 106 -24.64 41.72 10.12
C VAL A 106 -25.41 41.75 11.43
N ALA A 107 -25.22 42.80 12.22
CA ALA A 107 -26.09 43.10 13.33
C ALA A 107 -27.43 43.57 12.76
N THR A 108 -28.48 42.76 12.92
CA THR A 108 -29.87 43.16 12.69
C THR A 108 -30.23 44.22 13.72
N SER A 109 -30.15 45.51 13.34
CA SER A 109 -30.82 46.56 14.11
C SER A 109 -32.28 46.66 13.66
N SER A 110 -33.15 45.96 14.37
CA SER A 110 -34.56 46.34 14.44
C SER A 110 -34.69 47.43 15.51
N SER A 111 -35.15 48.63 15.14
CA SER A 111 -36.40 49.16 15.69
C SER A 111 -36.66 50.62 15.29
N MET A 112 -37.84 50.79 14.68
CA MET A 112 -38.80 51.89 14.79
C MET A 112 -38.38 53.32 14.42
N SER A 113 -38.73 53.68 13.18
CA SER A 113 -39.09 55.06 12.81
C SER A 113 -40.60 55.24 12.99
N THR A 114 -40.98 56.26 13.74
CA THR A 114 -42.36 56.74 13.98
C THR A 114 -43.01 57.29 12.71
N PRO A 115 -44.33 57.12 12.49
CA PRO A 115 -45.05 57.97 11.56
C PRO A 115 -45.75 59.13 12.28
N VAL A 116 -45.63 60.28 11.63
CA VAL A 116 -46.28 61.58 11.74
C VAL A 116 -47.78 61.57 12.10
N SER A 117 -48.17 62.51 12.97
CA SER A 117 -49.19 63.55 12.71
C SER A 117 -49.02 64.72 13.66
#